data_AF-A0A3R6YNA1-F1
#
_entry.id   AF-A0A3R6YNA1-F1
#
_cell.length_a   1.000
_cell.length_b   1.000
_cell.length_c   1.000
_cell.angle_alpha   90.00
_cell.angle_beta   90.00
_cell.angle_gamma   90.00
#
_symmetry.space_group_name_H-M   'P 1'
#
loop_
_entity.id
_entity.type
_entity.pdbx_description
1 polymer ?
#
loop_
_entity_poly.entity_id
_entity_poly.type
_entity_poly.pdbx_seq_one_letter_code
_entity_poly.pdbx_strand_id
1 'polypeptide(L)'
;MNNYVKKYLDVEPFSIRKQWIESDLSAVTEEYPEFSGVHSADMTVVHEGIADAALWKILRQKVVERADKIDVWFNSPALHLIQDAQTKTIIGVQVEHEHVVRNIQAQNGVVLATGGFENNQQMIEDYLQEPYLSPIGTTYNKGAGIKMALEVGADLWAYA
;
A
#
# COMPACT_ATOMS: atom_id res chain seq x y z
N MET A 1 -3.42 16.78 1.44
CA MET A 1 -4.35 15.66 1.20
C MET A 1 -5.79 16.13 0.93
N ASN A 2 -6.34 17.06 1.71
CA ASN A 2 -7.73 17.56 1.59
C ASN A 2 -8.19 17.88 0.15
N ASN A 3 -7.41 18.67 -0.60
CA ASN A 3 -7.77 19.02 -1.98
C ASN A 3 -7.85 17.80 -2.91
N TYR A 4 -7.05 16.77 -2.67
CA TYR A 4 -7.07 15.54 -3.45
C TYR A 4 -8.35 14.74 -3.19
N VAL A 5 -8.69 14.52 -1.91
CA VAL A 5 -9.90 13.81 -1.50
C VAL A 5 -11.13 14.48 -2.08
N LYS A 6 -11.22 15.80 -1.96
CA LYS A 6 -12.32 16.58 -2.52
C LYS A 6 -12.40 16.49 -4.05
N LYS A 7 -11.27 16.64 -4.74
CA LYS A 7 -11.23 16.68 -6.20
C LYS A 7 -11.47 15.32 -6.87
N TYR A 8 -10.95 14.24 -6.31
CA TYR A 8 -10.91 12.94 -6.99
C TYR A 8 -11.81 11.89 -6.36
N LEU A 9 -12.19 12.05 -5.08
CA LEU A 9 -13.07 11.12 -4.38
C LEU A 9 -14.48 11.68 -4.20
N ASP A 10 -14.74 12.94 -4.58
CA ASP A 10 -16.03 13.64 -4.42
C ASP A 10 -16.52 13.63 -2.97
N VAL A 11 -15.57 13.73 -2.02
CA VAL A 11 -15.83 13.68 -0.58
C VAL A 11 -15.30 14.95 0.07
N GLU A 12 -16.11 15.55 0.94
CA GLU A 12 -15.60 16.60 1.83
C GLU A 12 -14.69 15.97 2.90
N PRO A 13 -13.39 16.31 2.92
CA PRO A 13 -12.45 15.70 3.85
C PRO A 13 -12.77 16.11 5.28
N PHE A 14 -12.71 15.14 6.18
CA PHE A 14 -12.90 15.34 7.61
C PHE A 14 -11.52 15.30 8.30
N SER A 15 -11.24 16.32 9.12
CA SER A 15 -9.96 16.50 9.80
C SER A 15 -10.09 15.99 11.23
N ILE A 16 -9.36 14.94 11.60
CA ILE A 16 -9.44 14.46 12.98
C ILE A 16 -8.99 15.55 13.93
N ARG A 17 -7.96 16.32 13.55
CA ARG A 17 -7.45 17.39 14.42
C ARG A 17 -8.43 18.55 14.59
N LYS A 18 -9.15 18.99 13.57
CA LYS A 18 -10.08 20.14 13.74
C LYS A 18 -11.35 19.74 14.48
N GLN A 19 -11.78 18.49 14.35
CA GLN A 19 -13.06 18.04 14.88
C GLN A 19 -12.94 17.32 16.24
N TRP A 20 -11.84 16.64 16.53
CA TRP A 20 -11.69 15.75 17.69
C TRP A 20 -10.48 16.07 18.59
N ILE A 21 -9.95 17.31 18.55
CA ILE A 21 -8.74 17.70 19.31
C ILE A 21 -8.88 17.56 20.83
N GLU A 22 -10.11 17.61 21.34
CA GLU A 22 -10.43 17.46 22.77
C GLU A 22 -10.86 16.02 23.15
N SER A 23 -10.69 15.06 22.24
CA SER A 23 -11.01 13.64 22.48
C SER A 23 -9.79 12.81 22.88
N ASP A 24 -10.01 11.62 23.43
CA ASP A 24 -8.97 10.60 23.71
C ASP A 24 -8.19 10.13 22.46
N LEU A 25 -8.52 10.63 21.26
CA LEU A 25 -7.84 10.33 20.00
C LEU A 25 -6.69 11.30 19.68
N SER A 26 -6.33 12.22 20.59
CA SER A 26 -5.19 13.13 20.41
C SER A 26 -3.88 12.40 20.10
N ALA A 27 -3.67 11.21 20.68
CA ALA A 27 -2.52 10.34 20.40
C ALA A 27 -2.45 9.85 18.94
N VAL A 28 -3.57 9.82 18.20
CA VAL A 28 -3.61 9.47 16.77
C VAL A 28 -3.08 10.61 15.90
N THR A 29 -3.20 11.85 16.38
CA THR A 29 -2.68 13.05 15.68
C THR A 29 -1.35 13.54 16.23
N GLU A 30 -0.97 13.12 17.44
CA GLU A 30 0.21 13.59 18.18
C GLU A 30 1.02 12.41 18.75
N GLU A 31 1.46 11.50 17.88
CA GLU A 31 2.14 10.24 18.25
C GLU A 31 3.44 10.45 19.05
N TYR A 32 4.16 11.54 18.79
CA TYR A 32 5.42 11.90 19.48
C TYR A 32 5.34 13.35 20.02
N PRO A 33 4.68 13.56 21.17
CA PRO A 33 4.41 14.89 21.70
C PRO A 33 5.68 15.69 22.07
N GLU A 34 6.82 15.02 22.23
CA GLU A 34 8.11 15.61 22.57
C GLU A 34 8.78 16.39 21.42
N PHE A 35 8.39 16.14 20.16
CA PHE A 35 9.02 16.80 19.02
C PHE A 35 8.37 18.14 18.67
N SER A 36 9.22 19.10 18.29
CA SER A 36 8.74 20.38 17.78
C SER A 36 7.98 20.18 16.47
N GLY A 37 6.75 20.70 16.42
CA GLY A 37 5.88 20.58 15.24
C GLY A 37 4.90 19.41 15.28
N VAL A 38 4.79 18.66 16.38
CA VAL A 38 3.76 17.62 16.55
C VAL A 38 2.34 18.15 16.26
N HIS A 39 2.08 19.39 16.64
CA HIS A 39 0.83 20.12 16.36
C HIS A 39 0.63 20.52 14.88
N SER A 40 1.46 20.06 13.95
CA SER A 40 1.26 20.27 12.51
C SER A 40 0.69 19.03 11.81
N ALA A 41 0.74 17.87 12.46
CA ALA A 41 0.16 16.64 11.94
C ALA A 41 -1.38 16.70 12.00
N ASP A 42 -2.01 16.13 10.99
CA ASP A 42 -3.45 15.95 10.93
C ASP A 42 -3.76 14.66 10.19
N MET A 43 -4.76 13.93 10.67
CA MET A 43 -5.27 12.75 10.01
C MET A 43 -6.50 13.15 9.21
N THR A 44 -6.41 13.04 7.89
CA THR A 44 -7.56 13.26 6.99
C THR A 44 -8.31 11.96 6.80
N VAL A 45 -9.59 11.94 7.16
CA VAL A 45 -10.53 10.85 6.89
C VAL A 45 -11.62 11.29 5.92
N VAL A 46 -12.31 10.31 5.32
CA VAL A 46 -13.32 10.54 4.27
C VAL A 46 -14.74 10.69 4.82
N HIS A 47 -14.92 10.52 6.13
CA HIS A 47 -16.18 10.73 6.85
C HIS A 47 -15.88 10.77 8.36
N GLU A 48 -16.89 11.02 9.19
CA GLU A 48 -16.78 11.03 10.66
C GLU A 48 -16.69 9.59 11.22
N GLY A 49 -15.57 8.92 10.95
CA GLY A 49 -15.27 7.58 11.44
C GLY A 49 -13.87 7.10 11.10
N ILE A 50 -13.39 6.10 11.83
CA ILE A 50 -12.05 5.49 11.69
C ILE A 50 -12.14 3.97 11.63
N ALA A 51 -11.14 3.33 10.99
CA ALA A 51 -10.98 1.88 10.94
C ALA A 51 -12.17 1.07 10.36
N ASP A 52 -13.00 1.67 9.49
CA ASP A 52 -14.25 1.07 8.99
C ASP A 52 -14.26 0.78 7.47
N ALA A 53 -13.07 0.88 6.86
CA ALA A 53 -12.81 0.70 5.43
C ALA A 53 -13.51 1.71 4.50
N ALA A 54 -14.02 2.84 4.99
CA ALA A 54 -14.73 3.82 4.15
C ALA A 54 -13.88 4.32 2.96
N LEU A 55 -12.61 4.66 3.19
CA LEU A 55 -11.70 5.09 2.12
C LEU A 55 -11.54 3.99 1.06
N TRP A 56 -11.32 2.75 1.47
CA TRP A 56 -11.18 1.62 0.54
C TRP A 56 -12.46 1.40 -0.28
N LYS A 57 -13.65 1.51 0.35
CA LYS A 57 -14.93 1.36 -0.36
C LYS A 57 -15.08 2.42 -1.45
N ILE A 58 -14.71 3.66 -1.18
CA ILE A 58 -14.74 4.75 -2.17
C ILE A 58 -13.73 4.47 -3.30
N LEU A 59 -12.48 4.12 -2.98
CA LEU A 59 -11.46 3.81 -3.99
C LEU A 59 -11.90 2.66 -4.89
N ARG A 60 -12.42 1.57 -4.29
CA ARG A 60 -12.97 0.43 -5.04
C ARG A 60 -14.11 0.88 -5.95
N GLN A 61 -15.03 1.70 -5.47
CA GLN A 61 -16.13 2.23 -6.27
C GLN A 61 -15.61 3.05 -7.46
N LYS A 62 -14.61 3.91 -7.26
CA LYS A 62 -13.98 4.68 -8.35
C LYS A 62 -13.28 3.79 -9.38
N VAL A 63 -12.72 2.64 -8.98
CA VAL A 63 -12.17 1.65 -9.92
C VAL A 63 -13.29 0.98 -10.73
N VAL A 64 -14.37 0.55 -10.07
CA VAL A 64 -15.53 -0.07 -10.74
C VAL A 64 -16.20 0.88 -11.73
N GLU A 65 -16.33 2.16 -11.40
CA GLU A 65 -16.84 3.21 -12.31
C GLU A 65 -15.99 3.40 -13.58
N ARG A 66 -14.74 2.91 -13.56
CA ARG A 66 -13.78 2.99 -14.66
C ARG A 66 -13.42 1.60 -15.20
N ALA A 67 -14.33 0.63 -15.09
CA ALA A 67 -14.10 -0.74 -15.55
C ALA A 67 -13.83 -0.83 -17.06
N ASP A 68 -14.20 0.18 -17.85
CA ASP A 68 -13.84 0.32 -19.27
C ASP A 68 -12.38 0.74 -19.50
N LYS A 69 -11.68 1.16 -18.43
CA LYS A 69 -10.32 1.72 -18.47
C LYS A 69 -9.33 1.00 -17.57
N ILE A 70 -9.82 0.20 -16.62
CA ILE A 70 -9.01 -0.49 -15.61
C ILE A 70 -9.39 -1.96 -15.63
N ASP A 71 -8.50 -2.78 -16.19
CA ASP A 71 -8.60 -4.22 -16.09
C ASP A 71 -8.21 -4.68 -14.68
N VAL A 72 -9.03 -5.55 -14.10
CA VAL A 72 -8.80 -6.12 -12.77
C VAL A 72 -8.81 -7.64 -12.88
N TRP A 73 -7.66 -8.27 -12.62
CA TRP A 73 -7.57 -9.72 -12.54
C TRP A 73 -7.43 -10.17 -11.09
N PHE A 74 -8.33 -11.06 -10.68
CA PHE A 74 -8.24 -11.79 -9.42
C PHE A 74 -7.55 -13.13 -9.63
N ASN A 75 -7.02 -13.71 -8.55
CA ASN A 75 -6.28 -14.98 -8.59
C ASN A 75 -5.12 -14.93 -9.60
N SER A 76 -4.44 -13.79 -9.63
CA SER A 76 -3.38 -13.48 -10.60
C SER A 76 -2.09 -13.05 -9.90
N PRO A 77 -1.42 -13.92 -9.14
CA PRO A 77 -0.19 -13.54 -8.47
C PRO A 77 0.88 -13.12 -9.47
N ALA A 78 1.46 -11.93 -9.24
CA ALA A 78 2.69 -11.52 -9.91
C ALA A 78 3.85 -12.34 -9.35
N LEU A 79 4.71 -12.84 -10.25
CA LEU A 79 5.80 -13.75 -9.94
C LEU A 79 7.16 -13.04 -10.02
N HIS A 80 7.41 -12.34 -11.13
CA HIS A 80 8.69 -11.68 -11.41
C HIS A 80 8.50 -10.35 -12.13
N LEU A 81 9.39 -9.39 -11.89
CA LEU A 81 9.53 -8.23 -12.77
C LEU A 81 10.34 -8.63 -14.02
N ILE A 82 9.96 -8.06 -15.16
CA ILE A 82 10.71 -8.23 -16.41
C ILE A 82 11.54 -6.97 -16.61
N GLN A 83 12.85 -7.12 -16.49
CA GLN A 83 13.82 -6.03 -16.60
C GLN A 83 14.63 -6.15 -17.89
N ASP A 84 14.77 -5.05 -18.62
CA ASP A 84 15.68 -4.97 -19.76
C ASP A 84 17.14 -5.09 -19.28
N ALA A 85 17.89 -6.05 -19.84
CA ALA A 85 19.21 -6.42 -19.32
C ALA A 85 20.26 -5.30 -19.45
N GLN A 86 20.13 -4.45 -20.48
CA GLN A 86 21.10 -3.39 -20.81
C GLN A 86 20.78 -2.09 -20.06
N THR A 87 19.54 -1.62 -20.17
CA THR A 87 19.08 -0.35 -19.60
C THR A 87 18.62 -0.45 -18.15
N LYS A 88 18.37 -1.68 -17.66
CA LYS A 88 17.78 -1.96 -16.34
C LYS A 88 16.35 -1.44 -16.16
N THR A 89 15.69 -1.02 -17.24
CA THR A 89 14.31 -0.56 -17.22
C THR A 89 13.35 -1.72 -16.95
N ILE A 90 12.37 -1.53 -16.07
CA ILE A 90 11.27 -2.48 -15.90
C ILE A 90 10.29 -2.33 -17.06
N ILE A 91 10.18 -3.37 -17.89
CA ILE A 91 9.39 -3.38 -19.13
C ILE A 91 8.13 -4.25 -19.02
N GLY A 92 7.92 -4.91 -17.89
CA GLY A 92 6.76 -5.76 -17.67
C GLY A 92 6.79 -6.56 -16.39
N VAL A 93 5.84 -7.47 -16.26
CA VAL A 93 5.68 -8.38 -15.13
C VAL A 93 5.24 -9.76 -15.62
N GLN A 94 5.77 -10.81 -15.01
CA GLN A 94 5.28 -12.16 -15.18
C GLN A 94 4.19 -12.43 -14.14
N VAL A 95 3.05 -12.95 -14.60
CA VAL A 95 1.86 -13.21 -13.78
C VAL A 95 1.37 -14.62 -14.07
N GLU A 96 1.06 -15.39 -13.04
CA GLU A 96 0.23 -16.59 -13.22
C GLU A 96 -1.22 -16.16 -13.17
N HIS A 97 -2.00 -16.40 -14.21
CA HIS A 97 -3.44 -16.13 -14.21
C HIS A 97 -4.13 -17.36 -14.81
N GLU A 98 -5.21 -17.83 -14.19
CA GLU A 98 -5.91 -19.06 -14.63
C GLU A 98 -4.97 -20.26 -14.82
N HIS A 99 -3.98 -20.42 -13.92
CA HIS A 99 -2.96 -21.47 -13.97
C HIS A 99 -2.03 -21.43 -15.20
N VAL A 100 -2.00 -20.30 -15.91
CA VAL A 100 -1.11 -20.06 -17.05
C VAL A 100 -0.19 -18.90 -16.72
N VAL A 101 1.13 -19.14 -16.85
CA VAL A 101 2.14 -18.08 -16.73
C VAL A 101 2.12 -17.22 -17.98
N ARG A 102 1.91 -15.92 -17.79
CA ARG A 102 1.82 -14.91 -18.85
C ARG A 102 2.80 -13.77 -18.55
N ASN A 103 3.41 -13.21 -19.59
CA ASN A 103 4.22 -11.99 -19.49
C ASN A 103 3.37 -10.81 -19.97
N ILE A 104 3.19 -9.80 -19.11
CA ILE A 104 2.46 -8.57 -19.43
C ILE A 104 3.48 -7.46 -19.66
N GLN A 105 3.47 -6.88 -20.87
CA GLN A 105 4.29 -5.71 -21.17
C GLN A 105 3.72 -4.47 -20.50
N ALA A 106 4.57 -3.72 -19.81
CA ALA A 106 4.24 -2.42 -19.22
C ALA A 106 4.79 -1.30 -20.10
N GLN A 107 3.91 -0.44 -20.64
CA GLN A 107 4.34 0.67 -21.51
C GLN A 107 4.99 1.81 -20.74
N ASN A 108 4.53 2.07 -19.51
CA ASN A 108 4.95 3.22 -18.70
C ASN A 108 5.57 2.82 -17.36
N GLY A 109 5.71 1.51 -17.09
CA GLY A 109 6.25 0.97 -15.86
C GLY A 109 5.24 0.18 -15.03
N VAL A 110 5.72 -0.35 -13.91
CA VAL A 110 4.99 -1.22 -12.98
C VAL A 110 4.94 -0.54 -11.61
N VAL A 111 3.78 -0.56 -10.96
CA VAL A 111 3.62 -0.08 -9.58
C VAL A 111 3.41 -1.29 -8.67
N LEU A 112 4.36 -1.52 -7.76
CA LEU A 112 4.22 -2.54 -6.71
C LEU A 112 3.44 -1.95 -5.54
N ALA A 113 2.22 -2.44 -5.34
CA ALA A 113 1.33 -2.06 -4.24
C ALA A 113 0.83 -3.30 -3.49
N THR A 114 1.75 -4.22 -3.15
CA THR A 114 1.44 -5.60 -2.73
C THR A 114 1.32 -5.79 -1.21
N GLY A 115 1.34 -4.72 -0.42
CA GLY A 115 1.44 -4.81 1.04
C GLY A 115 2.82 -5.30 1.51
N GLY A 116 2.91 -5.64 2.80
CA GLY A 116 4.15 -6.03 3.49
C GLY A 116 4.40 -7.53 3.56
N PHE A 117 5.12 -7.94 4.60
CA PHE A 117 5.54 -9.32 4.87
C PHE A 117 5.12 -9.80 6.27
N GLU A 118 4.13 -9.17 6.88
CA GLU A 118 3.68 -9.43 8.26
C GLU A 118 3.19 -10.88 8.47
N ASN A 119 2.93 -11.63 7.40
CA ASN A 119 2.58 -13.05 7.45
C ASN A 119 3.63 -13.97 6.79
N ASN A 120 4.90 -13.56 6.76
CA ASN A 120 6.03 -14.37 6.31
C ASN A 120 7.08 -14.49 7.42
N GLN A 121 7.02 -15.62 8.14
CA GLN A 121 7.87 -15.91 9.30
C GLN A 121 9.37 -15.74 9.01
N GLN A 122 9.85 -16.25 7.87
CA GLN A 122 11.25 -16.14 7.49
C GLN A 122 11.67 -14.67 7.36
N MET A 123 10.86 -13.86 6.68
CA MET A 123 11.16 -12.42 6.52
C MET A 123 11.04 -11.65 7.83
N ILE A 124 10.14 -12.05 8.74
CA ILE A 124 10.06 -11.47 10.09
C ILE A 124 11.37 -11.72 10.84
N GLU A 125 11.86 -12.95 10.86
CA GLU A 125 13.12 -13.30 11.51
C GLU A 125 14.31 -12.58 10.85
N ASP A 126 14.37 -12.59 9.52
CA ASP A 126 15.49 -12.01 8.77
C ASP A 126 15.57 -10.47 8.89
N TYR A 127 14.43 -9.77 8.88
CA TYR A 127 14.39 -8.31 8.80
C TYR A 127 13.97 -7.59 10.08
N LEU A 128 13.18 -8.22 10.93
CA LEU A 128 12.71 -7.62 12.20
C LEU A 128 13.43 -8.21 13.41
N GLN A 129 14.18 -9.31 13.23
CA GLN A 129 14.92 -10.00 14.30
C GLN A 129 14.01 -10.45 15.46
N GLU A 130 12.73 -10.70 15.17
CA GLU A 130 11.74 -11.18 16.13
C GLU A 130 11.38 -12.64 15.84
N PRO A 131 11.26 -13.51 16.86
CA PRO A 131 10.98 -14.93 16.66
C PRO A 131 9.52 -15.19 16.27
N TYR A 132 8.60 -14.29 16.58
CA TYR A 132 7.20 -14.38 16.19
C TYR A 132 6.49 -13.05 16.40
N LEU A 133 5.71 -12.64 15.40
CA LEU A 133 4.77 -11.53 15.52
C LEU A 133 3.38 -12.01 15.09
N SER A 134 2.35 -11.50 15.77
CA SER A 134 0.97 -11.72 15.30
C SER A 134 0.76 -10.92 14.01
N PRO A 135 0.33 -11.54 12.90
CA PRO A 135 0.14 -10.84 11.64
C PRO A 135 -0.98 -9.81 11.79
N ILE A 136 -0.70 -8.55 11.44
CA ILE A 136 -1.68 -7.48 11.34
C ILE A 136 -2.01 -7.26 9.86
N GLY A 137 -3.30 -7.22 9.53
CA GLY A 137 -3.79 -7.02 8.16
C GLY A 137 -4.14 -8.33 7.46
N THR A 138 -3.85 -8.41 6.15
CA THR A 138 -4.24 -9.55 5.33
C THR A 138 -3.24 -10.70 5.44
N THR A 139 -3.74 -11.95 5.49
CA THR A 139 -2.90 -13.16 5.49
C THR A 139 -2.13 -13.36 4.18
N TYR A 140 -2.36 -12.53 3.16
CA TYR A 140 -1.63 -12.55 1.89
C TYR A 140 -0.38 -11.67 1.87
N ASN A 141 -0.13 -10.87 2.92
CA ASN A 141 1.09 -10.07 3.04
C ASN A 141 2.31 -10.95 3.35
N LYS A 142 2.91 -11.50 2.30
CA LYS A 142 4.06 -12.42 2.38
C LYS A 142 5.34 -11.87 1.76
N GLY A 143 5.38 -10.57 1.46
CA GLY A 143 6.55 -9.89 0.90
C GLY A 143 6.78 -10.13 -0.58
N ALA A 144 5.75 -10.47 -1.36
CA ALA A 144 5.88 -10.76 -2.80
C ALA A 144 6.53 -9.60 -3.59
N GLY A 145 6.07 -8.36 -3.38
CA GLY A 145 6.66 -7.18 -4.01
C GLY A 145 8.10 -6.91 -3.57
N ILE A 146 8.43 -7.15 -2.30
CA ILE A 146 9.79 -6.99 -1.77
C ILE A 146 10.74 -7.97 -2.46
N LYS A 147 10.34 -9.24 -2.58
CA LYS A 147 11.12 -10.26 -3.29
C LYS A 147 11.34 -9.88 -4.75
N MET A 148 10.28 -9.52 -5.46
CA MET A 148 10.39 -9.07 -6.85
C MET A 148 11.28 -7.82 -7.02
N ALA A 149 11.27 -6.90 -6.06
CA ALA A 149 12.14 -5.72 -6.08
C ALA A 149 13.62 -6.09 -5.83
N LEU A 150 13.89 -6.95 -4.85
CA LEU A 150 15.23 -7.48 -4.58
C LEU A 150 15.80 -8.26 -5.78
N GLU A 151 14.98 -9.05 -6.46
CA GLU A 151 15.38 -9.81 -7.66
C GLU A 151 15.96 -8.92 -8.77
N VAL A 152 15.49 -7.67 -8.88
CA VAL A 152 15.98 -6.69 -9.87
C VAL A 152 17.03 -5.72 -9.30
N GLY A 153 17.54 -6.01 -8.10
CA GLY A 153 18.61 -5.25 -7.45
C GLY A 153 18.15 -3.94 -6.79
N ALA A 154 16.87 -3.83 -6.40
CA ALA A 154 16.41 -2.70 -5.61
C ALA A 154 16.96 -2.78 -4.19
N ASP A 155 17.37 -1.64 -3.65
CA ASP A 155 17.73 -1.50 -2.24
C ASP A 155 16.47 -1.52 -1.36
N LEU A 156 16.65 -2.01 -0.14
CA LEU A 156 15.67 -1.85 0.93
C LEU A 156 16.18 -0.81 1.93
N TRP A 157 15.24 -0.09 2.56
CA TRP A 157 15.53 0.89 3.60
C TRP A 157 14.66 0.62 4.84
N ALA A 158 15.18 0.92 6.03
CA ALA A 158 14.56 0.69 7.35
C ALA A 158 14.52 -0.77 7.85
N TYR A 159 15.32 -1.68 7.25
CA TYR A 159 15.55 -3.02 7.78
C TYR A 159 17.05 -3.15 8.10
N ALA A 160 17.40 -3.04 9.37
CA ALA A 160 18.77 -3.16 9.90
C ALA A 160 18.74 -3.81 11.28
#